data_AF-A0A915DIP9-F1
#
_entry.id   AF-A0A915DIP9-F1
#
_cell.length_a   1.000
_cell.length_b   1.000
_cell.length_c   1.000
_cell.angle_alpha   90.00
_cell.angle_beta   90.00
_cell.angle_gamma   90.00
#
_symmetry.space_group_name_H-M   'P 1'
#
loop_
_entity.id
_entity.type
_entity.pdbx_description
1 polymer ?
#
loop_
_entity_poly.entity_id
_entity_poly.type
_entity_poly.pdbx_seq_one_letter_code
_entity_poly.pdbx_strand_id
1 'polypeptide(L)' 'GCKCPNIYIVSMSRSARKKLATESASMVKHCARQLLRNLPESVQDFVRKLLPAEFWAGGCQLVALNFQTPGVEMH' A
#
# COMPACT_ATOMS: atom_id res chain seq x y z
N GLY A 1 29.56 -0.23 -2.51
CA GLY A 1 29.13 -0.54 -3.87
C GLY A 1 27.78 0.06 -4.12
N CYS A 2 27.64 0.95 -5.11
CA CYS A 2 26.36 1.54 -5.49
C CYS A 2 25.44 0.43 -5.99
N LYS A 3 24.41 0.09 -5.21
CA LYS A 3 23.29 -0.70 -5.73
C LYS A 3 22.50 0.22 -6.65
N CYS A 4 22.35 -0.17 -7.92
CA CYS A 4 21.46 0.53 -8.84
C CYS A 4 20.07 0.66 -8.18
N PRO A 5 19.42 1.84 -8.25
CA PRO A 5 18.09 2.01 -7.69
C PRO A 5 17.15 0.99 -8.34
N ASN A 6 16.42 0.26 -7.51
CA ASN A 6 15.48 -0.74 -7.98
C ASN A 6 14.21 -0.02 -8.45
N ILE A 7 14.07 0.16 -9.76
CA ILE A 7 13.02 0.96 -10.40
C ILE A 7 11.69 0.22 -10.59
N TYR A 8 11.57 -1.02 -10.12
CA TYR A 8 10.34 -1.79 -10.25
C TYR A 8 9.31 -1.37 -9.20
N ILE A 9 8.07 -1.17 -9.66
CA ILE A 9 6.91 -0.97 -8.78
C ILE A 9 6.27 -2.33 -8.53
N VAL A 10 6.06 -2.67 -7.25
CA VAL A 10 5.38 -3.89 -6.85
C VAL A 10 3.93 -3.56 -6.48
N SER A 11 2.97 -4.38 -6.94
CA SER A 11 1.57 -4.22 -6.59
C SER A 11 1.15 -5.24 -5.54
N MET A 12 0.50 -4.77 -4.47
CA MET A 12 0.04 -5.60 -3.37
C MET A 12 -1.48 -5.77 -3.39
N SER A 13 -1.88 -7.03 -3.35
CA SER A 13 -3.25 -7.53 -3.28
C SER A 13 -3.87 -7.34 -1.88
N ARG A 14 -5.19 -7.47 -1.74
CA ARG A 14 -5.88 -7.36 -0.45
C ARG A 14 -5.40 -8.42 0.53
N SER A 15 -5.25 -9.65 0.07
CA SER A 15 -4.83 -10.81 0.87
C SER A 15 -3.42 -10.62 1.44
N ALA A 16 -2.54 -9.96 0.67
CA ALA A 16 -1.20 -9.62 1.08
C ALA A 16 -1.15 -8.50 2.15
N ARG A 17 -2.26 -7.78 2.42
CA ARG A 17 -2.33 -6.78 3.48
C ARG A 17 -2.32 -7.34 4.89
N LYS A 18 -2.74 -8.59 5.10
CA LYS A 18 -2.60 -9.22 6.43
C LYS A 18 -1.13 -9.19 6.88
N LYS A 19 -0.20 -9.17 5.92
CA LYS A 19 1.25 -9.03 6.16
C LYS A 19 1.67 -7.64 6.63
N LEU A 20 0.90 -6.57 6.38
CA LEU A 20 1.20 -5.24 6.97
C LEU A 20 1.15 -5.28 8.49
N ALA A 21 0.16 -5.97 9.05
CA ALA A 21 -0.02 -6.05 10.49
C ALA A 21 1.00 -7.00 11.15
N THR A 22 1.40 -8.08 10.46
CA THR A 22 2.29 -9.11 11.03
C THR A 22 3.76 -8.96 10.66
N GLU A 23 4.08 -8.28 9.55
CA GLU A 23 5.43 -8.20 8.96
C GLU A 23 5.87 -6.74 8.67
N SER A 24 5.34 -5.77 9.42
CA SER A 24 5.56 -4.33 9.21
C SER A 24 7.04 -3.92 9.06
N ALA A 25 7.94 -4.48 9.87
CA ALA A 25 9.37 -4.18 9.79
C ALA A 25 10.03 -4.64 8.47
N SER A 26 9.57 -5.78 7.92
CA SER A 26 10.01 -6.27 6.61
C SER A 26 9.49 -5.36 5.50
N MET A 27 8.25 -4.91 5.64
CA MET A 27 7.57 -4.00 4.73
C MET A 27 8.30 -2.67 4.59
N VAL A 28 8.66 -2.04 5.72
CA VAL A 28 9.40 -0.78 5.74
C VAL A 28 10.76 -0.92 5.05
N LYS A 29 11.48 -2.02 5.32
CA LYS A 29 12.76 -2.31 4.63
C LYS A 29 12.57 -2.49 3.13
N HIS A 30 11.48 -3.12 2.69
CA HIS A 30 11.17 -3.27 1.27
C HIS A 30 10.86 -1.92 0.62
N CYS A 31 9.95 -1.15 1.22
CA CYS A 31 9.52 0.15 0.71
C CYS A 31 10.66 1.18 0.68
N ALA A 32 11.68 1.06 1.53
CA ALA A 32 12.88 1.90 1.47
C ALA A 32 13.72 1.70 0.20
N ARG A 33 13.50 0.63 -0.57
CA ARG A 33 14.26 0.30 -1.78
C ARG A 33 13.41 0.22 -3.04
N GLN A 34 12.10 0.06 -2.91
CA GLN A 34 11.16 -0.14 -4.01
C GLN A 34 9.85 0.59 -3.73
N LEU A 35 9.18 1.04 -4.79
CA LEU A 35 7.84 1.60 -4.68
C LEU A 35 6.82 0.49 -4.54
N LEU A 36 5.98 0.58 -3.50
CA LEU A 36 4.88 -0.34 -3.27
C LEU A 36 3.55 0.36 -3.57
N ARG A 37 2.75 -0.26 -4.43
CA ARG A 37 1.41 0.19 -4.80
C ARG A 37 0.34 -0.75 -4.24
N ASN A 38 -0.66 -0.21 -3.56
CA ASN A 38 -1.87 -0.97 -3.24
C ASN A 38 -2.86 -0.92 -4.41
N LEU A 39 -3.44 -2.08 -4.75
CA LEU A 39 -4.54 -2.21 -5.70
C LEU A 39 -5.72 -2.90 -4.99
N PRO A 40 -6.89 -2.27 -4.91
CA PRO A 40 -8.12 -2.95 -4.53
C PRO A 40 -8.45 -4.03 -5.59
N GLU A 41 -8.83 -5.22 -5.15
CA GLU A 41 -9.08 -6.37 -6.04
C GLU A 41 -10.49 -6.35 -6.64
N SER A 42 -11.40 -5.53 -6.10
CA SER A 42 -12.80 -5.46 -6.55
C SER A 42 -13.42 -4.08 -6.32
N VAL A 43 -14.54 -3.77 -6.98
CA VAL A 43 -15.32 -2.54 -6.72
C VAL A 43 -15.74 -2.44 -5.25
N GLN A 44 -16.09 -3.57 -4.63
CA GLN A 44 -16.42 -3.62 -3.20
C GLN A 44 -15.23 -3.29 -2.30
N ASP A 45 -14.00 -3.44 -2.81
CA ASP A 45 -12.79 -3.13 -2.06
C ASP A 45 -12.57 -1.63 -1.89
N PHE A 46 -13.06 -0.83 -2.84
CA PHE A 46 -13.03 0.63 -2.76
C PHE A 46 -14.06 1.20 -1.77
N VAL A 47 -15.17 0.48 -1.53
CA VAL A 47 -16.26 0.92 -0.65
C VAL A 47 -15.97 0.59 0.83
N ARG A 48 -15.15 -0.43 1.09
CA ARG A 48 -14.76 -0.81 2.45
C ARG A 48 -13.60 0.08 2.92
N LYS A 49 -13.81 0.81 4.02
CA LYS A 49 -12.87 1.73 4.68
C LYS A 49 -11.44 1.19 4.70
N LEU A 50 -10.67 1.61 3.71
CA LEU A 50 -9.26 1.32 3.58
C LEU A 50 -8.53 2.51 4.20
N LEU A 51 -8.16 2.43 5.47
CA LEU A 51 -7.46 3.53 6.15
C LEU A 51 -6.08 3.73 5.52
N PRO A 52 -5.82 4.84 4.79
CA PRO A 52 -4.51 5.09 4.17
C PRO A 52 -3.39 5.10 5.22
N ALA A 53 -3.73 5.53 6.43
CA ALA A 53 -2.83 5.57 7.58
C ALA A 53 -2.14 4.23 7.86
N GLU A 54 -2.83 3.10 7.73
CA GLU A 54 -2.22 1.77 7.98
C GLU A 54 -1.13 1.44 6.96
N PHE A 55 -1.33 1.83 5.70
CA PHE A 55 -0.36 1.61 4.63
C PHE A 55 0.84 2.53 4.77
N TRP A 56 0.61 3.80 5.12
CA TRP A 56 1.67 4.76 5.39
C TRP A 56 2.52 4.34 6.59
N ALA A 57 1.91 3.81 7.65
CA ALA A 57 2.63 3.24 8.78
C ALA A 57 3.55 2.07 8.39
N GLY A 58 3.17 1.29 7.37
CA GLY A 58 4.02 0.24 6.77
C GLY A 58 5.05 0.72 5.75
N GLY A 59 5.10 2.03 5.47
CA GLY A 59 6.04 2.63 4.51
C GLY A 59 5.56 2.65 3.05
N CYS A 60 4.31 2.28 2.76
CA CYS A 60 3.79 2.31 1.39
C CYS A 60 3.68 3.75 0.88
N GLN A 61 4.15 4.00 -0.34
CA GLN A 61 4.11 5.33 -0.94
C GLN A 61 2.85 5.55 -1.80
N LEU A 62 2.33 4.49 -2.42
CA LEU A 62 1.22 4.59 -3.38
C LEU A 62 -0.01 3.83 -2.86
N VAL A 63 -0.89 4.53 -2.16
CA VAL A 63 -2.18 3.99 -1.67
C VAL A 63 -3.28 4.45 -2.64
N ALA A 64 -3.79 3.52 -3.46
CA ALA A 64 -4.83 3.85 -4.43
C ALA A 64 -6.20 3.93 -3.74
N LEU A 65 -6.86 5.09 -3.86
CA LEU A 65 -8.20 5.36 -3.33
C LEU A 65 -9.17 5.64 -4.47
N ASN A 66 -10.46 5.36 -4.26
CA ASN A 66 -11.49 5.75 -5.22
C ASN A 66 -11.96 7.18 -4.94
N PHE A 67 -11.49 8.13 -5.72
CA PHE A 67 -11.92 9.53 -5.63
C PHE A 67 -13.40 9.74 -6.04
N GLN A 68 -14.02 8.78 -6.71
CA GLN A 68 -15.44 8.85 -7.08
C GLN A 68 -16.38 8.45 -5.94
N THR A 69 -15.85 7.91 -4.83
CA THR A 69 -16.63 7.51 -3.66
C THR A 69 -16.29 8.45 -2.50
N PRO A 70 -17.22 9.35 -2.08
CA PRO A 70 -16.98 10.18 -0.90
C PRO A 70 -16.86 9.29 0.34
N GLY A 71 -15.78 9.46 1.10
CA GLY A 71 -15.48 8.65 2.29
C GLY A 71 -14.43 9.30 3.19
N VAL A 72 -14.40 8.87 4.47
CA VAL A 72 -13.49 9.37 5.53
C VAL A 72 -12.00 9.24 5.20
N GLU A 73 -11.66 8.40 4.23
CA GLU A 73 -10.28 8.16 3.79
C GLU A 73 -9.66 9.37 3.07
N MET A 74 -10.50 10.31 2.61
CA MET A 74 -10.11 11.47 1.80
C MET A 74 -10.27 12.81 2.55
N HIS A 75 -10.64 12.77 3.84
CA HIS A 75 -10.87 13.96 4.68
C HIS A 75 -9.62 14.36 5.47
#